data_AF-G0UUZ8-F1
#
_entry.id   AF-G0UUZ8-F1
#
_cell.length_a   1.000
_cell.length_b   1.000
_cell.length_c   1.000
_cell.angle_alpha   90.00
_cell.angle_beta   90.00
_cell.angle_gamma   90.00
#
_symmetry.space_group_name_H-M   'P 1'
#
loop_
_entity.id
_entity.type
_entity.pdbx_description
1 polymer ?
#
loop_
_entity_poly.entity_id
_entity_poly.type
_entity_poly.pdbx_seq_one_letter_code
_entity_poly.pdbx_strand_id
1 'polypeptide(L)'
;MFSTLGSWSEGIHNFLMESAQSTVEPWYLSYEERRRLAKEPRIIHQLQLEDEWKQTCLEGVWAVMRRFARPINDFRVSEACFHEYLSYIGISNEYLRCRIADLFLSGNSDINCLVVCKVLYMGLTDENTSSGFLEHCYRCLPSNLTSSNVEYLSVKKACEAQRSIKDKKFATELRAQQLEGVLSYMDGAGCTELDLDTFKTLFFDPNRCIWAGTFIKCIYEAGAKYFGKPYGVLPAIPLRWLSAIEPLPFDRNAVYDADSILLRNTEVSGKEISAIKKSRKKIPKHAKEGK
;
A
#
# COMPACT_ATOMS: atom_id res chain seq x y z
N MET A 1 19.97 57.75 0.07
CA MET A 1 19.78 56.38 0.59
C MET A 1 19.15 55.54 -0.50
N PHE A 2 19.95 54.69 -1.15
CA PHE A 2 19.49 53.53 -1.93
C PHE A 2 20.66 52.53 -1.90
N SER A 3 20.79 51.84 -0.78
CA SER A 3 21.66 50.67 -0.65
C SER A 3 20.80 49.43 -0.82
N THR A 4 21.41 48.38 -1.39
CA THR A 4 20.90 47.01 -1.58
C THR A 4 20.08 46.73 -2.84
N LEU A 5 20.67 47.00 -4.00
CA LEU A 5 20.57 46.06 -5.12
C LEU A 5 21.99 45.53 -5.34
N GLY A 6 22.25 44.34 -4.80
CA GLY A 6 23.51 43.61 -5.02
C GLY A 6 23.78 43.49 -6.52
N SER A 7 25.06 43.50 -6.88
CA SER A 7 25.47 43.48 -8.28
C SER A 7 24.83 42.29 -8.99
N TRP A 8 24.26 42.51 -10.17
CA TRP A 8 23.60 41.47 -10.99
C TRP A 8 24.50 40.23 -11.19
N SER A 9 25.82 40.44 -11.17
CA SER A 9 26.87 39.42 -11.20
C SER A 9 26.90 38.50 -9.97
N GLU A 10 26.71 39.04 -8.76
CA GLU A 10 26.64 38.23 -7.53
C GLU A 10 25.32 37.45 -7.46
N GLY A 11 24.22 38.03 -7.95
CA GLY A 11 22.93 37.35 -8.03
C GLY A 11 22.96 36.13 -8.94
N ILE A 12 23.60 36.24 -10.12
CA ILE A 12 23.77 35.11 -11.05
C ILE A 12 24.76 34.08 -10.49
N HIS A 13 25.85 34.52 -9.87
CA HIS A 13 26.81 33.57 -9.28
C HIS A 13 26.22 32.79 -8.11
N ASN A 14 25.45 33.45 -7.23
CA ASN A 14 24.72 32.78 -6.15
C ASN A 14 23.62 31.86 -6.70
N PHE A 15 22.86 32.29 -7.73
CA PHE A 15 21.87 31.43 -8.39
C PHE A 15 22.52 30.18 -9.02
N LEU A 16 23.66 30.33 -9.70
CA LEU A 16 24.41 29.22 -10.30
C LEU A 16 25.05 28.31 -9.24
N MET A 17 25.51 28.85 -8.12
CA MET A 17 26.06 28.07 -7.00
C MET A 17 24.96 27.34 -6.22
N GLU A 18 23.78 27.95 -6.02
CA GLU A 18 22.61 27.32 -5.41
C GLU A 18 22.02 26.23 -6.33
N SER A 19 22.01 26.44 -7.65
CA SER A 19 21.58 25.41 -8.61
C SER A 19 22.64 24.33 -8.87
N ALA A 20 23.91 24.58 -8.55
CA ALA A 20 24.99 23.58 -8.59
C ALA A 20 25.03 22.67 -7.34
N GLN A 21 24.25 22.96 -6.29
CA GLN A 21 24.09 22.06 -5.15
C GLN A 21 23.21 20.85 -5.53
N SER A 22 23.79 19.91 -6.28
CA SER A 22 23.37 18.51 -6.42
C SER A 22 21.85 18.26 -6.35
N THR A 23 21.07 18.89 -7.21
CA THR A 23 19.71 18.42 -7.47
C THR A 23 19.81 17.26 -8.46
N VAL A 24 19.53 16.04 -7.99
CA VAL A 24 19.37 14.89 -8.88
C VAL A 24 18.38 15.29 -9.98
N GLU A 25 18.83 15.27 -11.24
CA GLU A 25 17.97 15.73 -12.33
C GLU A 25 16.68 14.90 -12.38
N PRO A 26 15.49 15.50 -12.52
CA PRO A 26 14.22 14.80 -12.36
C PRO A 26 14.09 13.54 -13.23
N TRP A 27 14.65 13.52 -14.46
CA TRP A 27 14.65 12.35 -15.35
C TRP A 27 15.44 11.15 -14.87
N TYR A 28 16.29 11.30 -13.85
CA TYR A 28 16.95 10.16 -13.20
C TYR A 28 16.12 9.55 -12.06
N LEU A 29 15.20 10.33 -11.50
CA LEU A 29 14.31 9.94 -10.42
C LEU A 29 13.14 9.08 -10.92
N SER A 30 12.80 8.08 -10.12
CA SER A 30 11.55 7.32 -10.23
C SER A 30 10.33 8.21 -9.94
N TYR A 31 9.17 7.70 -10.30
CA TYR A 31 7.90 8.39 -10.07
C TYR A 31 7.67 8.76 -8.60
N GLU A 32 7.88 7.83 -7.66
CA GLU A 32 7.68 8.11 -6.23
C GLU A 32 8.73 9.08 -5.67
N GLU A 33 9.98 9.00 -6.12
CA GLU A 33 11.02 9.95 -5.73
C GLU A 33 10.66 11.38 -6.17
N ARG A 34 10.11 11.54 -7.38
CA ARG A 34 9.61 12.83 -7.85
C ARG A 34 8.41 13.32 -7.04
N ARG A 35 7.43 12.46 -6.74
CA ARG A 35 6.29 12.84 -5.89
C ARG A 35 6.75 13.38 -4.55
N ARG A 36 7.73 12.73 -3.93
CA ARG A 36 8.28 13.12 -2.61
C ARG A 36 9.02 14.47 -2.64
N LEU A 37 9.51 14.89 -3.79
CA LEU A 37 10.15 16.20 -3.98
C LEU A 37 9.20 17.27 -4.52
N ALA A 38 8.02 16.88 -4.99
CA ALA A 38 7.04 17.79 -5.55
C ALA A 38 6.56 18.79 -4.50
N LYS A 39 6.50 20.06 -4.90
CA LYS A 39 6.02 21.15 -4.04
C LYS A 39 4.54 21.45 -4.24
N GLU A 40 3.87 20.73 -5.14
CA GLU A 40 2.46 20.92 -5.42
C GLU A 40 1.61 20.55 -4.19
N PRO A 41 0.74 21.45 -3.69
CA PRO A 41 -0.06 21.21 -2.49
C PRO A 41 -0.91 19.92 -2.57
N ARG A 42 -1.45 19.61 -3.76
CA ARG A 42 -2.22 18.38 -3.99
C ARG A 42 -1.38 17.12 -3.77
N ILE A 43 -0.16 17.08 -4.32
CA ILE A 43 0.73 15.92 -4.19
C ILE A 43 1.20 15.79 -2.74
N ILE A 44 1.54 16.90 -2.08
CA ILE A 44 1.91 16.90 -0.66
C ILE A 44 0.77 16.32 0.18
N HIS A 45 -0.46 16.77 -0.06
CA HIS A 45 -1.63 16.28 0.66
C HIS A 45 -1.89 14.78 0.43
N GLN A 46 -1.78 14.31 -0.82
CA GLN A 46 -1.87 12.88 -1.14
C GLN A 46 -0.80 12.06 -0.40
N LEU A 47 0.43 12.56 -0.33
CA LEU A 47 1.51 11.91 0.40
C LEU A 47 1.26 11.88 1.90
N GLN A 48 0.69 12.95 2.47
CA GLN A 48 0.28 12.97 3.88
C GLN A 48 -0.75 11.88 4.17
N LEU A 49 -1.76 11.73 3.30
CA LEU A 49 -2.77 10.68 3.43
C LEU A 49 -2.19 9.26 3.30
N GLU A 50 -1.20 9.07 2.44
CA GLU A 50 -0.49 7.79 2.30
C GLU A 50 0.41 7.50 3.50
N ASP A 51 1.03 8.53 4.07
CA ASP A 51 1.95 8.42 5.19
C ASP A 51 1.25 8.07 6.51
N GLU A 52 -0.07 8.28 6.62
CA GLU A 52 -0.87 7.85 7.78
C GLU A 52 -0.80 6.34 8.04
N TRP A 53 -0.46 5.54 7.02
CA TRP A 53 -0.39 4.08 7.12
C TRP A 53 0.99 3.57 7.49
N LYS A 54 2.04 4.40 7.39
CA LYS A 54 3.40 4.00 7.74
C LYS A 54 3.48 3.58 9.19
N GLN A 55 4.20 2.50 9.46
CA GLN A 55 4.38 1.93 10.80
C GLN A 55 3.06 1.50 11.46
N THR A 56 2.03 1.22 10.65
CA THR A 56 0.76 0.63 11.10
C THR A 56 0.57 -0.76 10.51
N CYS A 57 -0.28 -1.58 11.11
CA CYS A 57 -0.63 -2.91 10.59
C CYS A 57 -1.27 -2.87 9.18
N LEU A 58 -1.69 -1.70 8.69
CA LEU A 58 -2.24 -1.52 7.35
C LEU A 58 -1.22 -1.04 6.31
N GLU A 59 0.05 -0.82 6.67
CA GLU A 59 1.07 -0.38 5.71
C GLU A 59 1.14 -1.33 4.50
N GLY A 60 1.23 -2.64 4.76
CA GLY A 60 1.24 -3.65 3.69
C GLY A 60 -0.09 -3.75 2.93
N VAL A 61 -1.22 -3.55 3.62
CA VAL A 61 -2.56 -3.53 2.99
C VAL A 61 -2.66 -2.38 1.99
N TRP A 62 -2.26 -1.18 2.43
CA TRP A 62 -2.26 0.02 1.60
C TRP A 62 -1.31 -0.11 0.43
N ALA A 63 -0.08 -0.62 0.64
CA ALA A 63 0.90 -0.82 -0.43
C ALA A 63 0.37 -1.69 -1.58
N VAL A 64 -0.44 -2.70 -1.27
CA VAL A 64 -1.08 -3.55 -2.29
C VAL A 64 -2.25 -2.81 -2.95
N MET A 65 -3.11 -2.19 -2.15
CA MET A 65 -4.29 -1.46 -2.63
C MET A 65 -3.94 -0.27 -3.55
N ARG A 66 -2.83 0.42 -3.25
CA ARG A 66 -2.27 1.55 -4.01
C ARG A 66 -2.08 1.25 -5.50
N ARG A 67 -1.84 -0.03 -5.86
CA ARG A 67 -1.67 -0.47 -7.25
C ARG A 67 -2.94 -0.29 -8.09
N PHE A 68 -4.10 -0.33 -7.42
CA PHE A 68 -5.43 -0.17 -8.01
C PHE A 68 -5.96 1.24 -7.75
N ALA A 69 -5.84 1.72 -6.51
CA ALA A 69 -6.28 3.03 -6.07
C ALA A 69 -5.21 4.10 -6.35
N ARG A 70 -5.20 4.63 -7.58
CA ARG A 70 -4.20 5.60 -8.03
C ARG A 70 -4.50 7.03 -7.51
N PRO A 71 -3.45 7.84 -7.28
CA PRO A 71 -3.62 9.23 -6.81
C PRO A 71 -4.36 10.13 -7.80
N ILE A 72 -4.26 9.85 -9.12
CA ILE A 72 -5.00 10.61 -10.15
C ILE A 72 -6.51 10.61 -9.97
N ASN A 73 -7.06 9.53 -9.41
CA ASN A 73 -8.48 9.35 -9.12
C ASN A 73 -8.78 9.59 -7.63
N ASP A 74 -7.89 10.28 -6.92
CA ASP A 74 -7.99 10.53 -5.48
C ASP A 74 -8.24 9.25 -4.67
N PHE A 75 -7.60 8.16 -5.09
CA PHE A 75 -7.71 6.83 -4.50
C PHE A 75 -9.12 6.23 -4.53
N ARG A 76 -9.98 6.71 -5.42
CA ARG A 76 -11.30 6.13 -5.67
C ARG A 76 -11.23 5.12 -6.80
N VAL A 77 -12.01 4.05 -6.66
CA VAL A 77 -12.09 2.97 -7.66
C VAL A 77 -13.56 2.63 -7.94
N SER A 78 -13.83 2.20 -9.16
CA SER A 78 -15.12 1.59 -9.48
C SER A 78 -15.28 0.26 -8.76
N GLU A 79 -16.53 -0.18 -8.60
CA GLU A 79 -16.85 -1.51 -8.08
C GLU A 79 -16.09 -2.61 -8.83
N ALA A 80 -16.11 -2.60 -10.17
CA ALA A 80 -15.40 -3.58 -10.99
C ALA A 80 -13.89 -3.65 -10.67
N CYS A 81 -13.23 -2.50 -10.55
CA CYS A 81 -11.81 -2.45 -10.18
C CYS A 81 -11.56 -2.95 -8.75
N PHE A 82 -12.49 -2.70 -7.83
CA PHE A 82 -12.42 -3.25 -6.48
C PHE A 82 -12.60 -4.78 -6.47
N HIS A 83 -13.50 -5.34 -7.29
CA HIS A 83 -13.63 -6.78 -7.48
C HIS A 83 -12.34 -7.41 -8.04
N GLU A 84 -11.64 -6.75 -8.95
CA GLU A 84 -10.33 -7.19 -9.44
C GLU A 84 -9.30 -7.23 -8.31
N TYR A 85 -9.24 -6.18 -7.49
CA TYR A 85 -8.37 -6.11 -6.33
C TYR A 85 -8.68 -7.23 -5.31
N LEU A 86 -9.95 -7.46 -4.96
CA LEU A 86 -10.35 -8.53 -4.05
C LEU A 86 -9.97 -9.92 -4.61
N SER A 87 -10.09 -10.11 -5.92
CA SER A 87 -9.65 -11.33 -6.59
C SER A 87 -8.13 -11.50 -6.53
N TYR A 88 -7.38 -10.41 -6.75
CA TYR A 88 -5.92 -10.38 -6.71
C TYR A 88 -5.37 -10.81 -5.35
N ILE A 89 -5.99 -10.38 -4.25
CA ILE A 89 -5.61 -10.76 -2.89
C ILE A 89 -6.12 -12.15 -2.47
N GLY A 90 -6.85 -12.85 -3.34
CA GLY A 90 -7.27 -14.24 -3.14
C GLY A 90 -8.70 -14.44 -2.64
N ILE A 91 -9.57 -13.44 -2.72
CA ILE A 91 -11.02 -13.57 -2.46
C ILE A 91 -11.71 -13.98 -3.76
N SER A 92 -11.65 -15.28 -4.05
CA SER A 92 -12.23 -15.87 -5.25
C SER A 92 -13.74 -16.11 -5.15
N ASN A 93 -14.29 -16.30 -3.94
CA ASN A 93 -15.71 -16.52 -3.72
C ASN A 93 -16.51 -15.27 -4.12
N GLU A 94 -17.40 -15.40 -5.10
CA GLU A 94 -18.19 -14.29 -5.65
C GLU A 94 -19.12 -13.68 -4.61
N TYR A 95 -19.87 -14.51 -3.87
CA TYR A 95 -20.77 -14.04 -2.83
C TYR A 95 -20.06 -13.18 -1.77
N LEU A 96 -18.90 -13.65 -1.29
CA LEU A 96 -18.09 -12.89 -0.34
C LEU A 96 -17.58 -11.59 -0.95
N ARG A 97 -17.18 -11.60 -2.23
CA ARG A 97 -16.69 -10.42 -2.95
C ARG A 97 -17.76 -9.35 -3.08
N CYS A 98 -18.96 -9.72 -3.52
CA CYS A 98 -20.11 -8.81 -3.60
C CYS A 98 -20.45 -8.27 -2.22
N ARG A 99 -20.52 -9.12 -1.20
CA ARG A 99 -20.78 -8.68 0.19
C ARG A 99 -19.75 -7.66 0.68
N ILE A 100 -18.46 -7.84 0.37
CA ILE A 100 -17.41 -6.88 0.73
C ILE A 100 -17.57 -5.57 -0.04
N ALA A 101 -17.85 -5.64 -1.36
CA ALA A 101 -18.08 -4.45 -2.16
C ALA A 101 -19.30 -3.65 -1.66
N ASP A 102 -20.42 -4.32 -1.39
CA ASP A 102 -21.66 -3.72 -0.88
C ASP A 102 -21.43 -2.94 0.42
N LEU A 103 -20.61 -3.49 1.33
CA LEU A 103 -20.28 -2.83 2.60
C LEU A 103 -19.67 -1.44 2.36
N PHE A 104 -18.77 -1.31 1.39
CA PHE A 104 -18.04 -0.07 1.11
C PHE A 104 -18.67 0.83 0.04
N LEU A 105 -19.64 0.32 -0.71
CA LEU A 105 -20.39 1.08 -1.71
C LEU A 105 -21.44 2.00 -1.06
N SER A 106 -22.10 1.54 0.02
CA SER A 106 -23.16 2.22 0.81
C SER A 106 -23.45 3.71 0.47
N GLY A 107 -24.12 3.97 -0.67
CA GLY A 107 -24.62 5.29 -1.08
C GLY A 107 -23.77 6.09 -2.07
N ASN A 108 -22.59 5.60 -2.47
CA ASN A 108 -21.71 6.23 -3.47
C ASN A 108 -21.61 5.38 -4.75
N SER A 109 -21.25 6.02 -5.88
CA SER A 109 -20.95 5.31 -7.14
C SER A 109 -19.60 4.61 -7.12
N ASP A 110 -18.68 5.09 -6.29
CA ASP A 110 -17.27 4.70 -6.26
C ASP A 110 -16.84 4.37 -4.84
N ILE A 111 -15.87 3.47 -4.71
CA ILE A 111 -15.30 3.04 -3.43
C ILE A 111 -14.07 3.90 -3.13
N ASN A 112 -14.07 4.58 -1.99
CA ASN A 112 -12.91 5.32 -1.51
C ASN A 112 -11.97 4.39 -0.74
N CYS A 113 -10.81 4.07 -1.32
CA CYS A 113 -9.87 3.11 -0.74
C CYS A 113 -9.22 3.59 0.57
N LEU A 114 -9.08 4.91 0.79
CA LEU A 114 -8.61 5.43 2.08
C LEU A 114 -9.63 5.16 3.20
N VAL A 115 -10.92 5.36 2.90
CA VAL A 115 -12.04 5.06 3.79
C VAL A 115 -12.07 3.56 4.12
N VAL A 116 -11.87 2.69 3.12
CA VAL A 116 -11.77 1.24 3.33
C VAL A 116 -10.65 0.91 4.33
N CYS A 117 -9.44 1.44 4.12
CA CYS A 117 -8.34 1.24 5.07
C CYS A 117 -8.69 1.76 6.48
N LYS A 118 -9.33 2.93 6.61
CA LYS A 118 -9.74 3.45 7.93
C LYS A 118 -10.71 2.52 8.64
N VAL A 119 -11.71 2.00 7.93
CA VAL A 119 -12.69 1.06 8.49
C VAL A 119 -12.02 -0.24 8.94
N LEU A 120 -11.11 -0.78 8.14
CA LEU A 120 -10.37 -1.99 8.51
C LEU A 120 -9.46 -1.73 9.72
N TYR A 121 -8.80 -0.57 9.78
CA TYR A 121 -7.96 -0.18 10.91
C TYR A 121 -8.77 -0.07 12.19
N MET A 122 -9.93 0.59 12.13
CA MET A 122 -10.87 0.66 13.25
C MET A 122 -11.32 -0.74 13.68
N GLY A 123 -11.63 -1.64 12.74
CA GLY A 123 -11.96 -3.03 13.06
C GLY A 123 -10.87 -3.78 13.82
N LEU A 124 -9.62 -3.54 13.44
CA LEU A 124 -8.45 -4.15 14.05
C LEU A 124 -8.07 -3.53 15.40
N THR A 125 -8.45 -2.29 15.69
CA THR A 125 -8.01 -1.56 16.88
C THR A 125 -9.12 -1.27 17.89
N ASP A 126 -10.39 -1.34 17.48
CA ASP A 126 -11.53 -1.17 18.38
C ASP A 126 -11.63 -2.35 19.35
N GLU A 127 -11.84 -2.06 20.63
CA GLU A 127 -11.87 -3.06 21.71
C GLU A 127 -12.92 -4.15 21.47
N ASN A 128 -14.03 -3.83 20.81
CA ASN A 128 -15.15 -4.76 20.62
C ASN A 128 -14.93 -5.71 19.43
N THR A 129 -14.21 -5.26 18.40
CA THR A 129 -14.03 -6.05 17.16
C THR A 129 -12.63 -6.62 16.99
N SER A 130 -11.62 -5.97 17.57
CA SER A 130 -10.21 -6.32 17.41
C SER A 130 -9.93 -7.80 17.70
N SER A 131 -10.41 -8.31 18.83
CA SER A 131 -10.20 -9.71 19.21
C SER A 131 -10.77 -10.67 18.16
N GLY A 132 -11.96 -10.39 17.62
CA GLY A 132 -12.59 -11.22 16.61
C GLY A 132 -11.86 -11.20 15.26
N PHE A 133 -11.30 -10.05 14.87
CA PHE A 133 -10.47 -9.92 13.66
C PHE A 133 -9.16 -10.69 13.78
N LEU A 134 -8.45 -10.51 14.90
CA LEU A 134 -7.13 -11.11 15.11
C LEU A 134 -7.25 -12.62 15.31
N GLU A 135 -8.28 -13.08 16.03
CA GLU A 135 -8.59 -14.50 16.15
C GLU A 135 -8.92 -15.13 14.79
N HIS A 136 -9.66 -14.43 13.92
CA HIS A 136 -9.90 -14.91 12.55
C HIS A 136 -8.59 -15.02 11.77
N CYS A 137 -7.72 -14.01 11.83
CA CYS A 137 -6.41 -14.03 11.16
C CYS A 137 -5.53 -15.18 11.66
N TYR A 138 -5.48 -15.38 12.98
CA TYR A 138 -4.73 -16.46 13.62
C TYR A 138 -5.23 -17.84 13.20
N ARG A 139 -6.56 -18.06 13.22
CA ARG A 139 -7.17 -19.33 12.79
C ARG A 139 -7.01 -19.60 11.29
N CYS A 140 -6.85 -18.55 10.49
CA CYS A 140 -6.63 -18.66 9.05
C CYS A 140 -5.17 -18.83 8.66
N LEU A 141 -4.24 -18.91 9.62
CA LEU A 141 -2.85 -19.28 9.33
C LEU A 141 -2.84 -20.59 8.53
N PRO A 142 -2.10 -20.67 7.41
CA PRO A 142 -2.08 -21.85 6.55
C PRO A 142 -1.21 -22.97 7.14
N SER A 143 -1.35 -23.21 8.44
CA SER A 143 -0.80 -24.33 9.20
C SER A 143 -1.95 -25.25 9.61
N ASN A 144 -1.77 -26.56 9.55
CA ASN A 144 -2.77 -27.50 10.07
C ASN A 144 -2.86 -27.33 11.61
N LEU A 145 -3.82 -26.52 12.05
CA LEU A 145 -4.10 -26.29 13.47
C LEU A 145 -4.82 -27.52 14.04
N THR A 146 -4.06 -28.48 14.54
CA THR A 146 -4.60 -29.62 15.32
C THR A 146 -4.75 -29.28 16.80
N SER A 147 -4.09 -28.23 17.28
CA SER A 147 -4.14 -27.71 18.64
C SER A 147 -4.58 -26.25 18.65
N SER A 148 -4.87 -25.70 19.85
CA SER A 148 -5.17 -24.26 20.02
C SER A 148 -3.98 -23.37 19.67
N ASN A 149 -2.78 -23.93 19.71
CA ASN A 149 -1.52 -23.25 19.51
C ASN A 149 -0.95 -23.59 18.12
N VAL A 150 -0.16 -22.68 17.57
CA VAL A 150 0.56 -22.90 16.32
C VAL A 150 1.93 -23.49 16.64
N GLU A 151 2.12 -24.77 16.33
CA GLU A 151 3.39 -25.47 16.57
C GLU A 151 4.44 -25.19 15.50
N TYR A 152 5.69 -24.99 15.92
CA TYR A 152 6.83 -24.68 15.05
C TYR A 152 6.97 -25.67 13.87
N LEU A 153 6.94 -26.98 14.18
CA LEU A 153 7.10 -28.02 13.17
C LEU A 153 5.97 -28.02 12.14
N SER A 154 4.76 -27.67 12.57
CA SER A 154 3.59 -27.56 11.70
C SER A 154 3.71 -26.37 10.75
N VAL A 155 4.16 -25.21 11.26
CA VAL A 155 4.44 -24.02 10.43
C VAL A 155 5.57 -24.30 9.45
N LYS A 156 6.65 -24.95 9.89
CA LYS A 156 7.81 -25.27 9.05
C LYS A 156 7.41 -26.16 7.87
N LYS A 157 6.70 -27.26 8.14
CA LYS A 157 6.19 -28.16 7.09
C LYS A 157 5.24 -27.44 6.13
N ALA A 158 4.34 -26.60 6.66
CA ALA A 158 3.45 -25.81 5.83
C ALA A 158 4.21 -24.81 4.94
N CYS A 159 5.25 -24.17 5.47
CA CYS A 159 6.07 -23.22 4.74
C CYS A 159 6.83 -23.90 3.59
N GLU A 160 7.41 -25.08 3.85
CA GLU A 160 8.04 -25.91 2.83
C GLU A 160 7.04 -26.33 1.74
N ALA A 161 5.83 -26.71 2.12
CA ALA A 161 4.76 -27.04 1.17
C ALA A 161 4.36 -25.83 0.32
N GLN A 162 4.21 -24.63 0.90
CA GLN A 162 3.91 -23.41 0.14
C GLN A 162 5.03 -23.05 -0.84
N ARG A 163 6.30 -23.21 -0.44
CA ARG A 163 7.46 -22.95 -1.32
C ARG A 163 7.55 -23.91 -2.51
N SER A 164 6.97 -25.11 -2.39
CA SER A 164 6.96 -26.12 -3.46
C SER A 164 6.00 -25.82 -4.61
N ILE A 165 5.07 -24.87 -4.43
CA ILE A 165 4.09 -24.49 -5.46
C ILE A 165 4.79 -23.73 -6.60
N LYS A 166 4.70 -24.27 -7.82
CA LYS A 166 5.36 -23.73 -9.02
C LYS A 166 4.65 -22.48 -9.60
N ASP A 167 3.32 -22.42 -9.53
CA ASP A 167 2.52 -21.28 -9.99
C ASP A 167 2.26 -20.32 -8.81
N LYS A 168 3.23 -19.42 -8.57
CA LYS A 168 3.17 -18.45 -7.48
C LYS A 168 2.25 -17.29 -7.87
N LYS A 169 0.96 -17.47 -7.62
CA LYS A 169 0.00 -16.35 -7.59
C LYS A 169 0.24 -15.50 -6.34
N PHE A 170 -0.10 -14.21 -6.41
CA PHE A 170 0.10 -13.27 -5.31
C PHE A 170 -0.49 -13.76 -3.97
N ALA A 171 -1.70 -14.32 -3.98
CA ALA A 171 -2.32 -14.89 -2.78
C ALA A 171 -1.52 -16.06 -2.16
N THR A 172 -0.82 -16.85 -2.99
CA THR A 172 0.07 -17.92 -2.53
C THR A 172 1.34 -17.34 -1.90
N GLU A 173 1.87 -16.26 -2.46
CA GLU A 173 3.03 -15.54 -1.90
C GLU A 173 2.70 -14.94 -0.54
N LEU A 174 1.53 -14.32 -0.38
CA LEU A 174 1.07 -13.81 0.92
C LEU A 174 1.02 -14.93 1.96
N ARG A 175 0.50 -16.11 1.62
CA ARG A 175 0.47 -17.27 2.51
C ARG A 175 1.86 -17.74 2.93
N ALA A 176 2.81 -17.75 2.00
CA ALA A 176 4.20 -18.07 2.32
C ALA A 176 4.79 -17.04 3.28
N GLN A 177 4.60 -15.74 3.02
CA GLN A 177 5.10 -14.65 3.86
C GLN A 177 4.49 -14.66 5.27
N GLN A 178 3.21 -15.02 5.40
CA GLN A 178 2.55 -15.22 6.71
C GLN A 178 3.32 -16.25 7.55
N LEU A 179 3.58 -17.43 6.98
CA LEU A 179 4.29 -18.53 7.65
C LEU A 179 5.75 -18.17 7.92
N GLU A 180 6.43 -17.54 6.96
CA GLU A 180 7.83 -17.11 7.11
C GLU A 180 8.00 -16.08 8.23
N GLY A 181 7.06 -15.14 8.37
CA GLY A 181 7.10 -14.17 9.47
C GLY A 181 6.88 -14.81 10.84
N VAL A 182 6.01 -15.83 10.92
CA VAL A 182 5.82 -16.62 12.15
C VAL A 182 7.09 -17.40 12.47
N LEU A 183 7.67 -18.14 11.51
CA LEU A 183 8.91 -18.89 11.72
C LEU A 183 10.06 -17.98 12.16
N SER A 184 10.23 -16.85 11.49
CA SER A 184 11.25 -15.86 11.84
C SER A 184 11.09 -15.34 13.27
N TYR A 185 9.86 -15.16 13.74
CA TYR A 185 9.61 -14.81 15.14
C TYR A 185 9.99 -15.97 16.08
N MET A 186 9.53 -17.18 15.80
CA MET A 186 9.76 -18.34 16.65
C MET A 186 11.24 -18.70 16.77
N ASP A 187 11.98 -18.65 15.66
CA ASP A 187 13.43 -18.84 15.62
C ASP A 187 14.16 -17.76 16.45
N GLY A 188 13.72 -16.50 16.35
CA GLY A 188 14.32 -15.38 17.07
C GLY A 188 14.01 -15.37 18.58
N ALA A 189 12.80 -15.78 18.96
CA ALA A 189 12.36 -15.87 20.35
C ALA A 189 12.77 -17.21 21.02
N GLY A 190 13.22 -18.19 20.24
CA GLY A 190 13.50 -19.55 20.72
C GLY A 190 12.25 -20.29 21.19
N CYS A 191 11.06 -19.96 20.66
CA CYS A 191 9.80 -20.58 21.08
C CYS A 191 9.38 -21.71 20.13
N THR A 192 8.75 -22.75 20.68
CA THR A 192 8.28 -23.93 19.92
C THR A 192 6.81 -23.86 19.55
N GLU A 193 6.07 -22.95 20.18
CA GLU A 193 4.65 -22.71 19.95
C GLU A 193 4.38 -21.20 19.92
N LEU A 194 3.33 -20.82 19.20
CA LEU A 194 2.78 -19.47 19.17
C LEU A 194 1.31 -19.56 19.58
N ASP A 195 0.93 -18.84 20.62
CA ASP A 195 -0.45 -18.69 21.04
C ASP A 195 -1.11 -17.43 20.44
N LEU A 196 -2.41 -17.27 20.67
CA LEU A 196 -3.18 -16.15 20.15
C LEU A 196 -2.70 -14.80 20.71
N ASP A 197 -2.33 -14.71 21.98
CA ASP A 197 -1.95 -13.45 22.60
C ASP A 197 -0.57 -12.96 22.14
N THR A 198 0.37 -13.90 21.93
CA THR A 198 1.64 -13.62 21.28
C THR A 198 1.42 -13.20 19.82
N PHE A 199 0.52 -13.86 19.10
CA PHE A 199 0.15 -13.46 17.74
C PHE A 199 -0.40 -12.03 17.68
N LYS A 200 -1.31 -11.66 18.60
CA LYS A 200 -1.86 -10.29 18.69
C LYS A 200 -0.75 -9.27 18.91
N THR A 201 0.19 -9.56 19.81
CA THR A 201 1.35 -8.69 20.08
C THR A 201 2.22 -8.55 18.82
N LEU A 202 2.49 -9.67 18.14
CA LEU A 202 3.28 -9.69 16.91
C LEU A 202 2.62 -8.89 15.77
N PHE A 203 1.29 -8.94 15.67
CA PHE A 203 0.52 -8.28 14.62
C PHE A 203 0.62 -6.76 14.66
N PHE A 204 0.80 -6.18 15.85
CA PHE A 204 0.96 -4.73 16.03
C PHE A 204 2.40 -4.29 16.26
N ASP A 205 3.38 -5.20 16.19
CA ASP A 205 4.79 -4.84 16.29
C ASP A 205 5.16 -3.86 15.15
N PRO A 206 5.65 -2.65 15.45
CA PRO A 206 6.05 -1.65 14.45
C PRO A 206 7.09 -2.17 13.45
N ASN A 207 7.92 -3.15 13.83
CA ASN A 207 8.92 -3.75 12.95
C ASN A 207 8.32 -4.80 12.00
N ARG A 208 7.05 -5.17 12.19
CA ARG A 208 6.35 -6.23 11.46
C ARG A 208 5.07 -5.76 10.79
N CYS A 209 4.88 -4.45 10.63
CA CYS A 209 3.75 -3.84 9.93
C CYS A 209 3.50 -4.42 8.52
N ILE A 210 4.58 -4.67 7.76
CA ILE A 210 4.49 -5.30 6.43
C ILE A 210 4.01 -6.75 6.52
N TRP A 211 4.45 -7.49 7.53
CA TRP A 211 4.01 -8.86 7.77
C TRP A 211 2.51 -8.89 8.14
N ALA A 212 2.03 -8.00 9.00
CA ALA A 212 0.61 -7.88 9.33
C ALA A 212 -0.25 -7.64 8.07
N GLY A 213 0.26 -6.82 7.14
CA GLY A 213 -0.39 -6.57 5.86
C GLY A 213 -0.56 -7.82 4.97
N THR A 214 0.18 -8.89 5.21
CA THR A 214 -0.02 -10.15 4.46
C THR A 214 -1.33 -10.86 4.79
N PHE A 215 -1.98 -10.52 5.91
CA PHE A 215 -3.29 -11.04 6.31
C PHE A 215 -4.46 -10.30 5.65
N ILE A 216 -4.21 -9.45 4.65
CA ILE A 216 -5.21 -8.64 3.94
C ILE A 216 -6.50 -9.40 3.62
N LYS A 217 -6.41 -10.62 3.10
CA LYS A 217 -7.57 -11.48 2.82
C LYS A 217 -8.38 -11.79 4.08
N CYS A 218 -7.71 -12.23 5.15
CA CYS A 218 -8.33 -12.58 6.42
C CYS A 218 -8.95 -11.34 7.09
N ILE A 219 -8.33 -10.18 6.96
CA ILE A 219 -8.85 -8.90 7.45
C ILE A 219 -10.17 -8.55 6.74
N TYR A 220 -10.24 -8.72 5.41
CA TYR A 220 -11.50 -8.52 4.66
C TYR A 220 -12.58 -9.53 5.00
N GLU A 221 -12.23 -10.80 5.17
CA GLU A 221 -13.17 -11.84 5.60
C GLU A 221 -13.75 -11.54 6.99
N ALA A 222 -12.90 -11.11 7.93
CA ALA A 222 -13.33 -10.66 9.25
C ALA A 222 -14.22 -9.42 9.14
N GLY A 223 -13.87 -8.43 8.31
CA GLY A 223 -14.70 -7.26 8.05
C GLY A 223 -16.09 -7.63 7.53
N ALA A 224 -16.17 -8.54 6.56
CA ALA A 224 -17.45 -9.03 6.04
C ALA A 224 -18.30 -9.71 7.12
N LYS A 225 -17.66 -10.44 8.04
CA LYS A 225 -18.32 -11.16 9.14
C LYS A 225 -18.81 -10.23 10.24
N TYR A 226 -17.97 -9.32 10.71
CA TYR A 226 -18.24 -8.51 11.92
C TYR A 226 -18.89 -7.15 11.63
N PHE A 227 -18.76 -6.61 10.42
CA PHE A 227 -19.42 -5.33 10.05
C PHE A 227 -20.71 -5.49 9.27
N GLY A 228 -21.03 -6.71 8.83
CA GLY A 228 -22.28 -7.01 8.14
C GLY A 228 -23.41 -7.39 9.10
N LYS A 229 -24.64 -7.05 8.74
CA LYS A 229 -25.84 -7.60 9.41
C LYS A 229 -25.80 -9.14 9.36
N PRO A 230 -26.26 -9.84 10.42
CA PRO A 230 -26.89 -9.31 11.64
C PRO A 230 -25.90 -8.92 12.76
N TYR A 231 -24.60 -9.19 12.60
CA TYR A 231 -23.64 -9.16 13.71
C TYR A 231 -23.03 -7.79 14.00
N GLY A 232 -23.05 -6.85 13.06
CA GLY A 232 -22.56 -5.50 13.31
C GLY A 232 -22.96 -4.46 12.28
N VAL A 233 -22.49 -3.25 12.54
CA VAL A 233 -22.64 -2.05 11.71
C VAL A 233 -21.23 -1.55 11.40
N LEU A 234 -21.05 -1.03 10.19
CA LEU A 234 -19.79 -0.44 9.77
C LEU A 234 -19.43 0.72 10.74
N PRO A 235 -18.19 0.76 11.28
CA PRO A 235 -17.84 1.76 12.27
C PRO A 235 -17.98 3.17 11.70
N ALA A 236 -18.53 4.08 12.52
CA ALA A 236 -18.68 5.47 12.14
C ALA A 236 -17.29 6.13 12.03
N ILE A 237 -16.90 6.51 10.82
CA ILE A 237 -15.62 7.17 10.57
C ILE A 237 -15.72 8.62 11.10
N PRO A 238 -14.79 9.07 11.97
CA PRO A 238 -14.79 10.44 12.46
C PRO A 238 -14.82 11.46 11.32
N LEU A 239 -15.67 12.48 11.44
CA LEU A 239 -15.82 13.54 10.42
C LEU A 239 -14.48 14.20 10.06
N ARG A 240 -13.59 14.39 11.04
CA ARG A 240 -12.23 14.93 10.82
C ARG A 240 -11.40 14.13 9.81
N TRP A 241 -11.61 12.82 9.74
CA TRP A 241 -10.93 11.96 8.78
C TRP A 241 -11.58 12.05 7.41
N LEU A 242 -12.91 12.09 7.37
CA LEU A 242 -13.63 12.29 6.11
C LEU A 242 -13.26 13.62 5.46
N SER A 243 -13.20 14.71 6.23
CA SER A 243 -12.76 16.03 5.74
C SER A 243 -11.30 16.05 5.29
N ALA A 244 -10.43 15.26 5.93
CA ALA A 244 -9.02 15.18 5.55
C ALA A 244 -8.82 14.40 4.23
N ILE A 245 -9.75 13.52 3.86
CA ILE A 245 -9.69 12.71 2.63
C ILE A 245 -10.28 13.47 1.42
N GLU A 246 -10.94 14.61 1.65
CA GLU A 246 -11.50 15.39 0.54
C GLU A 246 -10.40 15.92 -0.37
N PRO A 247 -10.47 15.66 -1.69
CA PRO A 247 -9.43 16.09 -2.60
C PRO A 247 -9.38 17.62 -2.64
N LEU A 248 -8.17 18.17 -2.51
CA LEU A 248 -7.97 19.60 -2.69
C LEU A 248 -8.45 20.03 -4.09
N PRO A 249 -9.16 21.17 -4.20
CA PRO A 249 -9.65 21.65 -5.49
C PRO A 249 -8.49 21.81 -6.45
N PHE A 250 -8.55 21.06 -7.55
CA PHE A 250 -7.53 21.05 -8.58
C PHE A 250 -7.89 22.00 -9.70
N ASP A 251 -7.18 23.13 -9.80
CA ASP A 251 -7.25 23.97 -10.99
C ASP A 251 -6.42 23.35 -12.11
N ARG A 252 -7.10 22.80 -13.12
CA ARG A 252 -6.49 22.18 -14.30
C ARG A 252 -5.63 23.15 -15.12
N ASN A 253 -5.83 24.46 -14.93
CA ASN A 253 -5.11 25.52 -15.63
C ASN A 253 -3.95 26.08 -14.80
N ALA A 254 -3.90 25.80 -13.49
CA ALA A 254 -2.85 26.23 -12.59
C ALA A 254 -1.78 25.14 -12.48
N VAL A 255 -1.03 24.95 -13.56
CA VAL A 255 0.16 24.08 -13.52
C VAL A 255 1.32 24.88 -12.96
N TYR A 256 1.61 24.69 -11.67
CA TYR A 256 2.72 25.38 -11.00
C TYR A 256 4.08 24.68 -11.20
N ASP A 257 4.11 23.41 -11.62
CA ASP A 257 5.33 22.61 -11.74
C ASP A 257 5.31 21.68 -12.96
N ALA A 258 6.40 21.67 -13.75
CA ALA A 258 6.57 20.79 -14.90
C ALA A 258 6.61 19.32 -14.49
N ASP A 259 7.07 19.02 -13.27
CA ASP A 259 7.07 17.66 -12.74
C ASP A 259 5.65 17.14 -12.47
N SER A 260 4.70 17.99 -12.11
CA SER A 260 3.29 17.60 -11.96
C SER A 260 2.66 17.11 -13.27
N ILE A 261 3.01 17.72 -14.41
CA ILE A 261 2.56 17.24 -15.73
C ILE A 261 3.15 15.86 -16.02
N LEU A 262 4.44 15.68 -15.75
CA LEU A 262 5.11 14.41 -16.00
C LEU A 262 4.54 13.30 -15.11
N LEU A 263 4.32 13.57 -13.82
CA LEU A 263 3.67 12.65 -12.89
C LEU A 263 2.28 12.25 -13.38
N ARG A 264 1.46 13.23 -13.78
CA ARG A 264 0.12 12.97 -14.34
C ARG A 264 0.16 12.07 -15.58
N ASN A 265 1.06 12.34 -16.53
CA ASN A 265 1.18 11.50 -17.74
C ASN A 265 1.61 10.07 -17.38
N THR A 266 2.45 9.92 -16.36
CA THR A 266 2.86 8.62 -15.84
C THR A 266 1.67 7.88 -15.24
N GLU A 267 0.88 8.54 -14.38
CA GLU A 267 -0.33 8.01 -13.74
C GLU A 267 -1.40 7.58 -14.76
N VAL A 268 -1.65 8.42 -15.77
CA VAL A 268 -2.58 8.13 -16.88
C VAL A 268 -2.11 6.90 -17.65
N SER A 269 -0.81 6.82 -17.97
CA SER A 269 -0.25 5.71 -18.73
C SER A 269 -0.22 4.39 -17.95
N GLY A 270 -0.23 4.45 -16.61
CA GLY A 270 -0.12 3.29 -15.73
C GLY A 270 1.19 2.52 -15.82
N LYS A 271 2.21 3.06 -16.49
CA LYS A 271 3.53 2.46 -16.62
C LYS A 271 4.47 3.17 -15.68
N GLU A 272 4.96 2.48 -14.64
CA GLU A 272 6.07 3.01 -13.85
C GLU A 272 7.28 3.30 -14.77
N ILE A 273 7.92 4.46 -14.60
CA ILE A 273 9.07 4.89 -15.41
C ILE A 273 10.24 3.88 -15.32
N SER A 274 10.27 3.04 -14.28
CA SER A 274 11.20 1.90 -14.14
C SER A 274 11.13 0.91 -15.32
N ALA A 275 9.98 0.80 -16.00
CA ALA A 275 9.81 -0.03 -17.20
C ALA A 275 10.52 0.54 -18.44
N ILE A 276 10.75 1.86 -18.49
CA ILE A 276 11.39 2.53 -19.64
C ILE A 276 12.92 2.34 -19.60
N LYS A 277 13.52 2.15 -18.41
CA LYS A 277 14.97 1.88 -18.30
C LYS A 277 15.39 0.55 -18.97
N LYS A 278 14.48 -0.41 -19.16
CA LYS A 278 14.78 -1.68 -19.86
C LYS A 278 14.67 -1.60 -21.39
N SER A 279 14.16 -0.51 -21.97
CA SER A 279 13.93 -0.43 -23.43
C SER A 279 15.02 0.33 -24.21
N ARG A 280 16.17 0.67 -23.60
CA ARG A 280 17.33 1.13 -24.38
C ARG A 280 17.91 -0.06 -25.15
N LYS A 281 17.33 -0.26 -26.34
CA LYS A 281 17.78 -1.14 -27.42
C LYS A 281 19.32 -1.12 -27.52
N LYS A 282 19.92 -2.31 -27.54
CA LYS A 282 21.26 -2.55 -28.08
C LYS A 282 21.35 -1.86 -29.44
N ILE A 283 22.16 -0.81 -29.53
CA ILE A 283 22.56 -0.23 -30.82
C ILE A 283 23.36 -1.32 -31.54
N PRO A 284 22.98 -1.78 -32.74
CA PRO A 284 23.78 -2.73 -33.50
C PRO A 284 25.11 -2.06 -33.87
N LYS A 285 26.23 -2.67 -33.47
CA LYS A 285 27.55 -2.33 -34.02
C LYS A 285 27.62 -2.82 -35.46
N HIS A 286 27.27 -1.96 -36.41
CA HIS A 286 27.78 -2.05 -37.77
C HIS A 286 27.81 -0.66 -38.40
N ALA A 287 29.00 -0.05 -38.40
CA ALA A 287 29.46 0.86 -39.44
C ALA A 287 30.95 1.17 -39.19
N LYS A 288 31.74 1.06 -40.27
CA LYS A 288 33.21 1.20 -40.39
C LYS A 288 33.92 -0.13 -40.07
N GLU A 289 34.61 -0.77 -40.99
CA GLU A 289 35.50 -0.21 -42.00
C GLU A 289 35.39 -0.97 -43.34
N GLY A 290 35.16 -0.21 -44.42
CA GLY A 290 35.60 -0.60 -45.74
C GLY A 290 36.97 0.04 -45.98
N LYS A 291 37.91 -0.78 -46.44
CA LYS A 291 38.97 -0.39 -47.36
C LYS A 291 38.83 -1.28 -48.59
#